data_AF-A0AAP5HCC3-F1
#
_entry.id   AF-A0AAP5HCC3-F1
#
_cell.length_a   1.000
_cell.length_b   1.000
_cell.length_c   1.000
_cell.angle_alpha   90.00
_cell.angle_beta   90.00
_cell.angle_gamma   90.00
#
_symmetry.space_group_name_H-M   'P 1'
#
loop_
_entity.id
_entity.type
_entity.pdbx_description
1 polymer ?
#
loop_
_entity_poly.entity_id
_entity_poly.type
_entity_poly.pdbx_seq_one_letter_code
_entity_poly.pdbx_strand_id
1 'polypeptide(L)'
;MIRNNAQAPLDPATDAALLLRRIGFGTLALVLPLAALVSRRAAVVLVPIGVALLIIATLVEEPRKFVGTLRELLVSRPGLILIGLIAWAFLSLVWSPFPAAAAEKAGNLMLAAVLGFVGLSALPERMRSSNLNLVALGTGSAGIFALGLIAVAALRHAETPPGAVERGVSIILIMAWPALAWLLSRERGLSALGLALVVTLLALTRFEDGETLAMIFGAVAFGAVTANRERATQIIAAIVAGLMLFAPILPFLLAPLVSILPDSADDFAQMLSIWADVIRQSPIELITGHGLDTVVRGQMNGTLPQPAPATLLFETWYELGLVGAAAAAACLYFAIRAAGRMTGALAAGGVAAFTTAFALSVFGFAPLLPWWLMTLTAVMLLFGAIARGQYRTDRPAVPLPTRPVNHTRPKAGPPAAP
;
A
#
# COMPACT_ATOMS: atom_id res chain seq x y z
N MET A 1 2.69 53.94 9.75
CA MET A 1 3.26 52.65 10.21
C MET A 1 3.52 51.79 8.98
N ILE A 2 4.76 51.80 8.50
CA ILE A 2 5.21 50.99 7.36
C ILE A 2 5.49 49.60 7.92
N ARG A 3 4.76 48.58 7.45
CA ARG A 3 5.05 47.18 7.75
C ARG A 3 6.42 46.87 7.16
N ASN A 4 7.44 46.75 8.00
CA ASN A 4 8.66 46.06 7.65
C ASN A 4 8.29 44.61 7.30
N ASN A 5 8.17 44.33 6.00
CA ASN A 5 8.38 42.99 5.48
C ASN A 5 9.85 42.66 5.70
N ALA A 6 10.21 42.27 6.92
CA ALA A 6 11.48 41.62 7.18
C ALA A 6 11.46 40.32 6.36
N GLN A 7 12.11 40.35 5.20
CA GLN A 7 12.54 39.15 4.50
C GLN A 7 13.34 38.36 5.53
N ALA A 8 12.77 37.27 6.05
CA ALA A 8 13.52 36.32 6.84
C ALA A 8 14.75 35.92 6.00
N PRO A 9 15.96 35.90 6.58
CA PRO A 9 17.15 35.50 5.84
C PRO A 9 16.88 34.14 5.19
N LEU A 10 16.99 34.10 3.86
CA LEU A 10 16.87 32.88 3.07
C LEU A 10 17.96 31.93 3.56
N ASP A 11 17.57 30.87 4.27
CA ASP A 11 18.47 29.79 4.63
C ASP A 11 18.54 28.81 3.44
N PRO A 12 19.66 28.77 2.69
CA PRO A 12 19.76 27.92 1.50
C PRO A 12 19.62 26.43 1.84
N ALA A 13 19.94 26.02 3.07
CA ALA A 13 19.80 24.64 3.51
C ALA A 13 18.33 24.22 3.63
N THR A 14 17.49 25.10 4.19
CA THR A 14 16.05 24.88 4.28
C THR A 14 15.38 24.83 2.90
N ASP A 15 15.76 25.71 1.97
CA ASP A 15 15.22 25.69 0.60
C ASP A 15 15.64 24.42 -0.17
N ALA A 16 16.89 23.98 0.00
CA ALA A 16 17.37 22.73 -0.57
C ALA A 16 16.59 21.53 -0.01
N ALA A 17 16.34 21.49 1.30
CA ALA A 17 15.55 20.42 1.93
C ALA A 17 14.12 20.36 1.39
N LEU A 18 13.46 21.50 1.19
CA LEU A 18 12.13 21.56 0.58
C LEU A 18 12.11 21.03 -0.86
N LEU A 19 13.13 21.35 -1.64
CA LEU A 19 13.28 20.86 -3.01
C LEU A 19 13.52 19.34 -3.03
N LEU A 20 14.45 18.84 -2.22
CA LEU A 20 14.73 17.40 -2.09
C LEU A 20 13.48 16.63 -1.68
N ARG A 21 12.70 17.16 -0.73
CA ARG A 21 11.44 16.55 -0.28
C ARG A 21 10.41 16.49 -1.41
N ARG A 22 10.30 17.55 -2.22
CA ARG A 22 9.38 17.59 -3.35
C ARG A 22 9.79 16.61 -4.45
N ILE A 23 11.09 16.49 -4.73
CA ILE A 23 11.62 15.51 -5.69
C ILE A 23 11.39 14.10 -5.15
N GLY A 24 11.78 13.80 -3.91
CA GLY A 24 11.59 12.48 -3.31
C GLY A 24 10.14 12.03 -3.30
N PHE A 25 9.22 12.92 -2.90
CA PHE A 25 7.79 12.63 -2.96
C PHE A 25 7.27 12.51 -4.41
N GLY A 26 7.70 13.39 -5.31
CA GLY A 26 7.35 13.31 -6.73
C GLY A 26 7.82 12.00 -7.38
N THR A 27 9.00 11.51 -7.00
CA THR A 27 9.51 10.22 -7.46
C THR A 27 8.59 9.07 -7.04
N LEU A 28 8.13 9.07 -5.78
CA LEU A 28 7.22 8.02 -5.27
C LEU A 28 5.80 8.14 -5.82
N ALA A 29 5.27 9.35 -5.95
CA ALA A 29 3.86 9.59 -6.29
C ALA A 29 3.59 9.65 -7.79
N LEU A 30 4.54 10.14 -8.58
CA LEU A 30 4.37 10.42 -10.01
C LEU A 30 5.28 9.56 -10.88
N VAL A 31 6.59 9.53 -10.59
CA VAL A 31 7.57 8.85 -11.46
C VAL A 31 7.45 7.34 -11.34
N LEU A 32 7.26 6.82 -10.13
CA LEU A 32 7.17 5.38 -9.86
C LEU A 32 6.11 4.66 -10.71
N PRO A 33 4.81 5.04 -10.71
CA PRO A 33 3.79 4.32 -11.48
C PRO A 33 4.02 4.44 -13.00
N LEU A 34 4.57 5.56 -13.49
CA LEU A 34 4.92 5.73 -14.90
C LEU A 34 6.11 4.87 -15.31
N ALA A 35 7.19 4.89 -14.52
CA ALA A 35 8.41 4.14 -14.79
C ALA A 35 8.20 2.62 -14.66
N ALA A 36 7.27 2.19 -13.81
CA ALA A 36 6.90 0.79 -13.65
C ALA A 36 6.40 0.14 -14.95
N LEU A 37 5.72 0.91 -15.81
CA LEU A 37 5.23 0.42 -17.11
C LEU A 37 6.36 0.19 -18.13
N VAL A 38 7.51 0.85 -17.94
CA VAL A 38 8.65 0.80 -18.87
C VAL A 38 9.76 -0.11 -18.33
N SER A 39 9.92 -0.21 -17.01
CA SER A 39 11.01 -0.96 -16.38
C SER A 39 10.54 -1.88 -15.26
N ARG A 40 10.88 -3.16 -15.37
CA ARG A 40 10.63 -4.20 -14.34
C ARG A 40 11.33 -3.91 -13.01
N ARG A 41 12.35 -3.04 -13.00
CA ARG A 41 13.15 -2.69 -11.82
C ARG A 41 12.80 -1.33 -11.23
N ALA A 42 11.83 -0.61 -11.82
CA ALA A 42 11.50 0.76 -11.42
C ALA A 42 11.21 0.87 -9.92
N ALA A 43 10.36 0.01 -9.36
CA ALA A 43 10.03 0.04 -7.93
C ALA A 43 11.25 -0.22 -7.03
N VAL A 44 12.10 -1.19 -7.41
CA VAL A 44 13.29 -1.57 -6.64
C VAL A 44 14.31 -0.43 -6.57
N VAL A 45 14.38 0.41 -7.61
CA VAL A 45 15.35 1.51 -7.69
C VAL A 45 14.77 2.83 -7.19
N LEU A 46 13.57 3.20 -7.63
CA LEU A 46 12.98 4.52 -7.36
C LEU A 46 12.50 4.67 -5.92
N VAL A 47 12.04 3.60 -5.27
CA VAL A 47 11.54 3.68 -3.89
C VAL A 47 12.67 4.00 -2.91
N PRO A 48 13.81 3.26 -2.90
CA PRO A 48 14.95 3.64 -2.06
C PRO A 48 15.47 5.05 -2.35
N ILE A 49 15.55 5.46 -3.62
CA ILE A 49 15.97 6.82 -3.99
C ILE A 49 15.00 7.87 -3.42
N GLY A 50 13.69 7.67 -3.61
CA GLY A 50 12.67 8.57 -3.09
C GLY A 50 12.75 8.72 -1.56
N VAL A 51 12.93 7.59 -0.86
CA VAL A 51 13.09 7.58 0.61
C VAL A 51 14.40 8.24 1.03
N ALA A 52 15.53 7.97 0.37
CA ALA A 52 16.81 8.60 0.65
C ALA A 52 16.73 10.13 0.55
N LEU A 53 16.08 10.66 -0.48
CA LEU A 53 15.86 12.09 -0.64
C LEU A 53 15.02 12.69 0.51
N LEU A 54 14.00 11.96 0.98
CA LEU A 54 13.18 12.38 2.13
C LEU A 54 14.00 12.38 3.44
N ILE A 55 14.85 11.38 3.64
CA ILE A 55 15.74 11.29 4.81
C ILE A 55 16.69 12.50 4.82
N ILE A 56 17.39 12.74 3.71
CA ILE A 56 18.34 13.85 3.60
C ILE A 56 17.64 15.17 3.90
N ALA A 57 16.45 15.40 3.31
CA ALA A 57 15.66 16.60 3.59
C ALA A 57 15.32 16.76 5.08
N THR A 58 14.97 15.67 5.76
CA THR A 58 14.55 15.73 7.17
C THR A 58 15.75 15.88 8.12
N LEU A 59 16.89 15.27 7.80
CA LEU A 59 18.12 15.44 8.58
C LEU A 59 18.67 16.85 8.51
N VAL A 60 18.44 17.56 7.40
CA VAL A 60 18.81 18.98 7.25
C VAL A 60 17.91 19.88 8.09
N GLU A 61 16.60 19.62 8.13
CA GLU A 61 15.64 20.47 8.87
C GLU A 61 15.60 20.16 10.38
N GLU A 62 15.32 18.91 10.77
CA GLU A 62 14.98 18.54 12.17
C GLU A 62 15.48 17.11 12.53
N PRO A 63 16.79 16.89 12.70
CA PRO A 63 17.34 15.54 12.91
C PRO A 63 16.88 14.88 14.21
N ARG A 64 16.65 15.67 15.29
CA ARG A 64 16.20 15.14 16.58
C ARG A 64 14.80 14.51 16.51
N LYS A 65 13.92 15.13 15.74
CA LYS A 65 12.55 14.66 15.56
C LYS A 65 12.49 13.38 14.75
N PHE A 66 13.30 13.30 13.69
CA PHE A 66 13.45 12.08 12.91
C PHE A 66 13.79 10.87 13.80
N VAL A 67 14.79 11.01 14.68
CA VAL A 67 15.20 9.95 15.63
C VAL A 67 14.08 9.64 16.63
N GLY A 68 13.39 10.65 17.15
CA GLY A 68 12.26 10.49 18.07
C GLY A 68 11.12 9.67 17.44
N THR A 69 10.64 10.09 16.27
CA THR A 69 9.56 9.39 15.55
C THR A 69 9.98 7.96 15.15
N LEU A 70 11.22 7.77 14.73
CA LEU A 70 11.73 6.43 14.39
C LEU A 70 11.71 5.51 15.61
N ARG A 71 12.18 5.98 16.77
CA ARG A 71 12.15 5.22 18.02
C ARG A 71 10.72 4.86 18.43
N GLU A 72 9.80 5.82 18.34
CA GLU A 72 8.38 5.58 18.65
C GLU A 72 7.76 4.51 17.75
N LEU A 73 8.05 4.55 16.44
CA LEU A 73 7.56 3.56 15.49
C LEU A 73 8.15 2.17 15.76
N LEU A 74 9.45 2.07 16.06
CA LEU A 74 10.12 0.79 16.33
C LEU A 74 9.65 0.14 17.64
N VAL A 75 9.41 0.94 18.69
CA VAL A 75 8.97 0.45 20.01
C VAL A 75 7.45 0.23 20.05
N SER A 76 6.71 0.67 19.03
CA SER A 76 5.28 0.40 18.93
C SER A 76 4.99 -1.11 18.85
N ARG A 77 3.83 -1.56 19.37
CA ARG A 77 3.44 -2.98 19.31
C ARG A 77 3.51 -3.55 17.88
N PRO A 78 2.95 -2.89 16.84
CA PRO A 78 3.08 -3.38 15.47
C PRO A 78 4.54 -3.39 14.99
N GLY A 79 5.34 -2.41 15.41
CA GLY A 79 6.77 -2.34 15.09
C GLY A 79 7.54 -3.53 15.65
N LEU A 80 7.33 -3.86 16.92
CA LEU A 80 7.96 -5.02 17.57
C LEU A 80 7.54 -6.35 16.95
N ILE A 81 6.26 -6.51 16.55
CA ILE A 81 5.81 -7.73 15.87
C ILE A 81 6.48 -7.86 14.50
N LEU A 82 6.58 -6.75 13.74
CA LEU A 82 7.27 -6.77 12.44
C LEU A 82 8.77 -7.05 12.59
N ILE A 83 9.43 -6.46 13.58
CA ILE A 83 10.83 -6.76 13.90
C ILE A 83 10.98 -8.24 14.29
N GLY A 84 10.06 -8.77 15.09
CA GLY A 84 10.02 -10.19 15.44
C GLY A 84 9.86 -11.10 14.22
N LEU A 85 8.98 -10.74 13.28
CA LEU A 85 8.80 -11.46 12.01
C LEU A 85 10.08 -11.43 11.16
N ILE A 86 10.76 -10.28 11.07
CA ILE A 86 12.03 -10.16 10.35
C ILE A 86 13.11 -10.98 11.04
N ALA A 87 13.22 -10.91 12.37
CA ALA A 87 14.18 -11.70 13.13
C ALA A 87 13.94 -13.20 12.95
N TRP A 88 12.66 -13.63 12.92
CA TRP A 88 12.29 -15.01 12.61
C TRP A 88 12.67 -15.42 11.18
N ALA A 89 12.46 -14.53 10.20
CA ALA A 89 12.88 -14.75 8.82
C ALA A 89 14.41 -14.86 8.66
N PHE A 90 15.21 -14.15 9.47
CA PHE A 90 16.66 -14.34 9.51
C PHE A 90 17.06 -15.60 10.25
N LEU A 91 16.36 -15.95 11.34
CA LEU A 91 16.64 -17.16 12.09
C LEU A 91 16.37 -18.41 11.23
N SER A 92 15.37 -18.36 10.35
CA SER A 92 15.07 -19.46 9.43
C SER A 92 16.15 -19.71 8.37
N LEU A 93 17.13 -18.81 8.22
CA LEU A 93 18.33 -19.06 7.42
C LEU A 93 19.18 -20.22 7.97
N VAL A 94 19.11 -20.47 9.28
CA VAL A 94 19.89 -21.53 9.94
C VAL A 94 19.50 -22.92 9.44
N TRP A 95 18.23 -23.12 9.07
CA TRP A 95 17.71 -24.39 8.55
C TRP A 95 17.22 -24.29 7.10
N SER A 96 17.47 -23.19 6.41
CA SER A 96 17.10 -23.07 4.99
C SER A 96 18.02 -23.95 4.12
N PRO A 97 17.46 -24.79 3.24
CA PRO A 97 18.21 -25.54 2.23
C PRO A 97 19.03 -24.65 1.28
N PHE A 98 18.60 -23.40 1.08
CA PHE A 98 19.21 -22.46 0.13
C PHE A 98 19.62 -21.15 0.82
N PRO A 99 20.63 -21.17 1.72
CA PRO A 99 20.91 -20.04 2.62
C PRO A 99 21.28 -18.75 1.88
N ALA A 100 21.94 -18.81 0.73
CA ALA A 100 22.30 -17.63 -0.05
C ALA A 100 21.08 -16.92 -0.65
N ALA A 101 20.16 -17.68 -1.26
CA ALA A 101 18.94 -17.12 -1.84
C ALA A 101 17.95 -16.68 -0.76
N ALA A 102 17.87 -17.46 0.32
CA ALA A 102 17.12 -17.11 1.52
C ALA A 102 17.63 -15.80 2.14
N ALA A 103 18.95 -15.59 2.22
CA ALA A 103 19.53 -14.35 2.71
C ALA A 103 19.17 -13.15 1.81
N GLU A 104 19.09 -13.34 0.49
CA GLU A 104 18.63 -12.30 -0.43
C GLU A 104 17.16 -11.93 -0.20
N LYS A 105 16.25 -12.92 -0.10
CA LYS A 105 14.83 -12.67 0.18
C LYS A 105 14.63 -12.04 1.58
N ALA A 106 15.36 -12.50 2.60
CA ALA A 106 15.36 -11.88 3.94
C ALA A 106 15.89 -10.43 3.91
N GLY A 107 16.98 -10.19 3.19
CA GLY A 107 17.57 -8.86 3.01
C GLY A 107 16.61 -7.90 2.31
N ASN A 108 15.87 -8.35 1.30
CA ASN A 108 14.85 -7.55 0.63
C ASN A 108 13.67 -7.21 1.56
N LEU A 109 13.25 -8.17 2.41
CA LEU A 109 12.19 -7.98 3.40
C LEU A 109 12.62 -6.96 4.47
N MET A 110 13.85 -7.08 4.96
CA MET A 110 14.47 -6.13 5.88
C MET A 110 14.58 -4.74 5.25
N LEU A 111 15.04 -4.64 4.00
CA LEU A 111 15.18 -3.37 3.30
C LEU A 111 13.82 -2.67 3.16
N ALA A 112 12.78 -3.38 2.75
CA ALA A 112 11.42 -2.83 2.67
C ALA A 112 10.92 -2.32 4.02
N ALA A 113 11.13 -3.08 5.10
CA ALA A 113 10.76 -2.66 6.45
C ALA A 113 11.54 -1.42 6.93
N VAL A 114 12.87 -1.41 6.72
CA VAL A 114 13.72 -0.26 7.06
C VAL A 114 13.28 0.99 6.30
N LEU A 115 13.08 0.88 4.98
CA LEU A 115 12.60 1.98 4.16
C LEU A 115 11.21 2.46 4.58
N GLY A 116 10.33 1.56 5.02
CA GLY A 116 9.02 1.90 5.57
C GLY A 116 9.12 2.71 6.86
N PHE A 117 9.86 2.23 7.86
CA PHE A 117 10.03 2.92 9.15
C PHE A 117 10.73 4.26 8.99
N VAL A 118 11.85 4.26 8.26
CA VAL A 118 12.66 5.46 8.06
C VAL A 118 11.92 6.46 7.16
N GLY A 119 11.27 5.99 6.10
CA GLY A 119 10.48 6.84 5.20
C GLY A 119 9.31 7.51 5.91
N LEU A 120 8.56 6.79 6.76
CA LEU A 120 7.49 7.40 7.57
C LEU A 120 8.03 8.44 8.55
N SER A 121 9.19 8.17 9.15
CA SER A 121 9.86 9.11 10.06
C SER A 121 10.36 10.36 9.33
N ALA A 122 10.71 10.23 8.05
CA ALA A 122 11.18 11.30 7.18
C ALA A 122 10.06 12.11 6.49
N LEU A 123 8.78 11.77 6.68
CA LEU A 123 7.69 12.58 6.16
C LEU A 123 7.56 13.90 6.96
N PRO A 124 7.22 15.03 6.31
CA PRO A 124 6.94 16.26 7.04
C PRO A 124 5.66 16.13 7.87
N GLU A 125 5.53 16.89 8.96
CA GLU A 125 4.29 16.97 9.75
C GLU A 125 3.10 17.53 8.96
N ARG A 126 3.38 18.41 7.99
CA ARG A 126 2.38 19.07 7.16
C ARG A 126 2.74 18.92 5.69
N MET A 127 2.06 18.01 5.00
CA MET A 127 2.19 17.86 3.55
C MET A 127 1.39 18.94 2.82
N ARG A 128 2.03 19.65 1.88
CA ARG A 128 1.34 20.61 1.00
C ARG A 128 0.38 19.87 0.08
N SER A 129 -0.85 20.38 -0.05
CA SER A 129 -1.89 19.81 -0.92
C SER A 129 -1.45 19.71 -2.38
N SER A 130 -0.60 20.62 -2.85
CA SER A 130 -0.01 20.58 -4.20
C SER A 130 0.79 19.30 -4.46
N ASN A 131 1.52 18.82 -3.45
CA ASN A 131 2.31 17.59 -3.57
C ASN A 131 1.38 16.38 -3.59
N LEU A 132 0.34 16.37 -2.76
CA LEU A 132 -0.62 15.27 -2.69
C LEU A 132 -1.45 15.09 -3.97
N ASN A 133 -1.66 16.16 -4.75
CA ASN A 133 -2.26 16.03 -6.09
C ASN A 133 -1.39 15.21 -7.05
N LEU A 134 -0.08 15.11 -6.82
CA LEU A 134 0.82 14.26 -7.62
C LEU A 134 0.44 12.78 -7.51
N VAL A 135 -0.15 12.34 -6.39
CA VAL A 135 -0.57 10.94 -6.20
C VAL A 135 -1.69 10.58 -7.17
N ALA A 136 -2.71 11.43 -7.22
CA ALA A 136 -3.83 11.27 -8.15
C ALA A 136 -3.39 11.45 -9.60
N LEU A 137 -2.56 12.46 -9.87
CA LEU A 137 -2.07 12.73 -11.22
C LEU A 137 -1.18 11.61 -11.74
N GLY A 138 -0.26 11.10 -10.91
CA GLY A 138 0.65 10.02 -11.29
C GLY A 138 -0.04 8.69 -11.50
N THR A 139 -0.97 8.33 -10.62
CA THR A 139 -1.75 7.10 -10.80
C THR A 139 -2.68 7.19 -12.00
N GLY A 140 -3.35 8.34 -12.19
CA GLY A 140 -4.25 8.55 -13.33
C GLY A 140 -3.52 8.61 -14.67
N SER A 141 -2.40 9.34 -14.75
CA SER A 141 -1.62 9.43 -15.99
C SER A 141 -0.97 8.09 -16.35
N ALA A 142 -0.45 7.36 -15.36
CA ALA A 142 0.07 6.01 -15.56
C ALA A 142 -1.02 5.04 -16.01
N GLY A 143 -2.22 5.09 -15.43
CA GLY A 143 -3.34 4.26 -15.87
C GLY A 143 -3.74 4.52 -17.32
N ILE A 144 -3.84 5.78 -17.73
CA ILE A 144 -4.13 6.15 -19.13
C ILE A 144 -2.99 5.68 -20.06
N PHE A 145 -1.74 5.86 -19.64
CA PHE A 145 -0.58 5.42 -20.42
C PHE A 145 -0.56 3.89 -20.58
N ALA A 146 -0.87 3.14 -19.53
CA ALA A 146 -0.97 1.69 -19.57
C ALA A 146 -2.06 1.21 -20.53
N LEU A 147 -3.26 1.81 -20.46
CA LEU A 147 -4.35 1.52 -21.41
C LEU A 147 -3.93 1.82 -22.86
N GLY A 148 -3.20 2.92 -23.09
CA GLY A 148 -2.65 3.25 -24.39
C GLY A 148 -1.65 2.19 -24.90
N LEU A 149 -0.74 1.73 -24.04
CA LEU A 149 0.21 0.65 -24.38
C LEU A 149 -0.50 -0.66 -24.72
N ILE A 150 -1.51 -1.03 -23.93
CA ILE A 150 -2.32 -2.23 -24.17
C ILE A 150 -3.09 -2.11 -25.48
N ALA A 151 -3.73 -0.97 -25.75
CA ALA A 151 -4.45 -0.73 -27.00
C ALA A 151 -3.51 -0.78 -28.22
N VAL A 152 -2.32 -0.18 -28.15
CA VAL A 152 -1.33 -0.24 -29.23
C VAL A 152 -0.82 -1.67 -29.43
N ALA A 153 -0.57 -2.43 -28.37
CA ALA A 153 -0.17 -3.83 -28.46
C ALA A 153 -1.24 -4.69 -29.15
N ALA A 154 -2.51 -4.49 -28.78
CA ALA A 154 -3.65 -5.17 -29.40
C ALA A 154 -3.77 -4.83 -30.90
N LEU A 155 -3.65 -3.56 -31.27
CA LEU A 155 -3.67 -3.13 -32.68
C LEU A 155 -2.51 -3.70 -33.50
N ARG A 156 -1.35 -3.89 -32.88
CA ARG A 156 -0.15 -4.47 -33.50
C ARG A 156 -0.17 -6.01 -33.54
N HIS A 157 -1.23 -6.65 -33.05
CA HIS A 157 -1.31 -8.12 -32.94
C HIS A 157 -0.09 -8.73 -32.24
N ALA A 158 0.48 -8.01 -31.26
CA ALA A 158 1.58 -8.52 -30.47
C ALA A 158 1.03 -9.59 -29.52
N GLU A 159 1.56 -10.82 -29.58
CA GLU A 159 1.06 -11.96 -28.80
C GLU A 159 1.18 -11.74 -27.29
N THR A 160 2.09 -10.89 -26.82
CA THR A 160 2.25 -10.59 -25.39
C THR A 160 2.67 -9.13 -25.15
N PRO A 161 1.99 -8.37 -24.27
CA PRO A 161 2.52 -7.11 -23.74
C PRO A 161 3.88 -7.36 -23.06
N PRO A 162 4.79 -6.36 -23.05
CA PRO A 162 6.05 -6.50 -22.33
C PRO A 162 5.79 -6.84 -20.85
N GLY A 163 6.49 -7.83 -20.27
CA GLY A 163 6.36 -8.21 -18.85
C GLY A 163 6.56 -7.07 -17.82
N ALA A 164 7.04 -5.89 -18.25
CA ALA A 164 7.07 -4.67 -17.45
C ALA A 164 5.68 -4.03 -17.31
N VAL A 165 4.88 -4.05 -18.38
CA VAL A 165 3.52 -3.51 -18.40
C VAL A 165 2.64 -4.24 -17.40
N GLU A 166 2.74 -5.57 -17.32
CA GLU A 166 1.93 -6.38 -16.40
C GLU A 166 2.17 -5.97 -14.94
N ARG A 167 3.44 -5.97 -14.51
CA ARG A 167 3.82 -5.51 -13.17
C ARG A 167 3.45 -4.05 -12.94
N GLY A 168 3.60 -3.22 -13.96
CA GLY A 168 3.24 -1.80 -13.91
C GLY A 168 1.74 -1.60 -13.68
N VAL A 169 0.89 -2.40 -14.31
CA VAL A 169 -0.57 -2.38 -14.09
C VAL A 169 -0.89 -2.67 -12.62
N SER A 170 -0.33 -3.72 -12.04
CA SER A 170 -0.61 -4.10 -10.65
C SER A 170 -0.11 -3.03 -9.65
N ILE A 171 1.02 -2.37 -9.96
CA ILE A 171 1.50 -1.20 -9.21
C ILE A 171 0.47 -0.07 -9.26
N ILE A 172 -0.08 0.23 -10.43
CA ILE A 172 -1.11 1.27 -10.59
C ILE A 172 -2.38 0.89 -9.82
N LEU A 173 -2.81 -0.37 -9.88
CA LEU A 173 -4.00 -0.86 -9.16
C LEU A 173 -3.88 -0.66 -7.65
N ILE A 174 -2.74 -1.00 -7.05
CA ILE A 174 -2.56 -0.80 -5.60
C ILE A 174 -2.35 0.69 -5.24
N MET A 175 -1.70 1.48 -6.11
CA MET A 175 -1.55 2.93 -5.93
C MET A 175 -2.86 3.71 -6.15
N ALA A 176 -3.87 3.11 -6.77
CA ALA A 176 -5.19 3.70 -6.93
C ALA A 176 -5.86 4.01 -5.58
N TRP A 177 -5.67 3.17 -4.57
CA TRP A 177 -6.30 3.35 -3.26
C TRP A 177 -5.89 4.64 -2.53
N PRO A 178 -4.59 4.96 -2.34
CA PRO A 178 -4.20 6.25 -1.77
C PRO A 178 -4.62 7.42 -2.65
N ALA A 179 -4.60 7.29 -3.98
CA ALA A 179 -5.05 8.33 -4.90
C ALA A 179 -6.56 8.63 -4.76
N LEU A 180 -7.40 7.59 -4.72
CA LEU A 180 -8.85 7.71 -4.49
C LEU A 180 -9.15 8.27 -3.11
N ALA A 181 -8.46 7.79 -2.06
CA ALA A 181 -8.61 8.30 -0.70
C ALA A 181 -8.33 9.81 -0.63
N TRP A 182 -7.27 10.28 -1.30
CA TRP A 182 -6.96 11.71 -1.39
C TRP A 182 -8.07 12.49 -2.10
N LEU A 183 -8.48 12.07 -3.30
CA LEU A 183 -9.50 12.77 -4.09
C LEU A 183 -10.84 12.86 -3.37
N LEU A 184 -11.29 11.76 -2.76
CA LEU A 184 -12.53 11.70 -1.99
C LEU A 184 -12.46 12.53 -0.71
N SER A 185 -11.30 12.59 -0.05
CA SER A 185 -11.13 13.46 1.13
C SER A 185 -11.20 14.96 0.83
N ARG A 186 -11.05 15.35 -0.44
CA ARG A 186 -11.14 16.74 -0.92
C ARG A 186 -12.43 17.02 -1.70
N GLU A 187 -13.41 16.12 -1.60
CA GLU A 187 -14.73 16.24 -2.26
C GLU A 187 -14.62 16.39 -3.79
N ARG A 188 -13.53 15.92 -4.40
CA ARG A 188 -13.31 15.92 -5.85
C ARG A 188 -13.94 14.68 -6.49
N GLY A 189 -15.25 14.54 -6.33
CA GLY A 189 -16.00 13.35 -6.75
C GLY A 189 -15.83 13.00 -8.22
N LEU A 190 -15.84 14.00 -9.12
CA LEU A 190 -15.66 13.78 -10.56
C LEU A 190 -14.26 13.24 -10.90
N SER A 191 -13.20 13.79 -10.30
CA SER A 191 -11.84 13.28 -10.52
C SER A 191 -11.66 11.87 -9.93
N ALA A 192 -12.29 11.60 -8.78
CA ALA A 192 -12.28 10.27 -8.18
C ALA A 192 -13.00 9.24 -9.05
N LEU A 193 -14.15 9.61 -9.63
CA LEU A 193 -14.89 8.77 -10.56
C LEU A 193 -14.09 8.50 -11.84
N GLY A 194 -13.46 9.54 -12.41
CA GLY A 194 -12.58 9.39 -13.57
C GLY A 194 -11.42 8.43 -13.29
N LEU A 195 -10.75 8.56 -12.14
CA LEU A 195 -9.69 7.65 -11.73
C LEU A 195 -10.20 6.22 -11.53
N ALA A 196 -11.35 6.06 -10.84
CA ALA A 196 -11.96 4.75 -10.62
C ALA A 196 -12.33 4.06 -11.93
N LEU A 197 -12.82 4.81 -12.92
CA LEU A 197 -13.13 4.29 -14.25
C LEU A 197 -11.87 3.80 -14.96
N VAL A 198 -10.79 4.59 -14.98
CA VAL A 198 -9.49 4.17 -15.57
C VAL A 198 -8.96 2.90 -14.90
N VAL A 199 -8.98 2.86 -13.57
CA VAL A 199 -8.50 1.71 -12.78
C VAL A 199 -9.36 0.47 -13.01
N THR A 200 -10.68 0.63 -13.13
CA THR A 200 -11.60 -0.47 -13.43
C THR A 200 -11.35 -1.04 -14.82
N LEU A 201 -11.22 -0.17 -15.84
CA LEU A 201 -10.88 -0.61 -17.20
C LEU A 201 -9.55 -1.36 -17.23
N LEU A 202 -8.56 -0.86 -16.47
CA LEU A 202 -7.26 -1.50 -16.38
C LEU A 202 -7.33 -2.88 -15.71
N ALA A 203 -8.04 -2.98 -14.59
CA ALA A 203 -8.25 -4.25 -13.90
C ALA A 203 -8.93 -5.28 -14.81
N LEU A 204 -9.93 -4.88 -15.59
CA LEU A 204 -10.64 -5.76 -16.53
C LEU A 204 -9.74 -6.33 -17.64
N THR A 205 -8.60 -5.70 -17.97
CA THR A 205 -7.61 -6.29 -18.88
C THR A 205 -6.86 -7.48 -18.30
N ARG A 206 -7.01 -7.71 -16.98
CA ARG A 206 -6.27 -8.69 -16.15
C ARG A 206 -7.23 -9.58 -15.38
N PHE A 207 -8.29 -10.03 -16.04
CA PHE A 207 -9.31 -10.87 -15.41
C PHE A 207 -8.76 -12.26 -15.03
N GLU A 208 -8.00 -12.87 -15.94
CA GLU A 208 -7.42 -14.22 -15.77
C GLU A 208 -6.35 -14.27 -14.67
N ASP A 209 -5.61 -13.16 -14.47
CA ASP A 209 -4.54 -13.04 -13.47
C ASP A 209 -5.07 -12.79 -12.03
N GLY A 210 -6.39 -12.73 -11.83
CA GLY A 210 -7.00 -12.51 -10.50
C GLY A 210 -6.96 -11.06 -10.00
N GLU A 211 -6.36 -10.13 -10.75
CA GLU A 211 -6.26 -8.72 -10.36
C GLU A 211 -7.64 -8.04 -10.27
N THR A 212 -8.55 -8.38 -11.18
CA THR A 212 -9.94 -7.88 -11.14
C THR A 212 -10.62 -8.30 -9.83
N LEU A 213 -10.49 -9.57 -9.43
CA LEU A 213 -11.08 -10.08 -8.19
C LEU A 213 -10.50 -9.38 -6.96
N ALA A 214 -9.17 -9.16 -6.94
CA ALA A 214 -8.53 -8.42 -5.86
C ALA A 214 -9.00 -6.96 -5.76
N MET A 215 -9.28 -6.32 -6.90
CA MET A 215 -9.88 -4.98 -6.93
C MET A 215 -11.33 -4.99 -6.44
N ILE A 216 -12.12 -6.01 -6.78
CA ILE A 216 -13.48 -6.19 -6.27
C ILE A 216 -13.46 -6.34 -4.75
N PHE A 217 -12.60 -7.19 -4.19
CA PHE A 217 -12.47 -7.33 -2.73
C PHE A 217 -12.07 -6.00 -2.06
N GLY A 218 -11.15 -5.25 -2.66
CA GLY A 218 -10.80 -3.91 -2.20
C GLY A 218 -11.98 -2.93 -2.25
N ALA A 219 -12.77 -2.94 -3.32
CA ALA A 219 -13.93 -2.07 -3.48
C ALA A 219 -15.04 -2.42 -2.48
N VAL A 220 -15.27 -3.71 -2.22
CA VAL A 220 -16.19 -4.19 -1.17
C VAL A 220 -15.70 -3.73 0.20
N ALA A 221 -14.41 -3.89 0.50
CA ALA A 221 -13.82 -3.39 1.74
C ALA A 221 -13.97 -1.87 1.88
N PHE A 222 -13.72 -1.11 0.81
CA PHE A 222 -13.90 0.34 0.76
C PHE A 222 -15.34 0.73 1.09
N GLY A 223 -16.32 0.09 0.43
CA GLY A 223 -17.75 0.33 0.66
C GLY A 223 -18.18 -0.04 2.08
N ALA A 224 -17.75 -1.20 2.58
CA ALA A 224 -18.06 -1.67 3.92
C ALA A 224 -17.53 -0.71 5.00
N VAL A 225 -16.29 -0.24 4.87
CA VAL A 225 -15.68 0.72 5.81
C VAL A 225 -16.32 2.11 5.69
N THR A 226 -16.78 2.49 4.51
CA THR A 226 -17.54 3.73 4.30
C THR A 226 -18.90 3.66 5.01
N ALA A 227 -19.57 2.50 4.99
CA ALA A 227 -20.86 2.29 5.65
C ALA A 227 -20.74 2.16 7.19
N ASN A 228 -19.82 1.33 7.68
CA ASN A 228 -19.57 1.17 9.11
C ASN A 228 -18.08 0.93 9.39
N ARG A 229 -17.35 2.02 9.63
CA ARG A 229 -15.89 2.02 9.80
C ARG A 229 -15.41 1.02 10.84
N GLU A 230 -16.00 1.04 12.04
CA GLU A 230 -15.51 0.26 13.16
C GLU A 230 -15.75 -1.24 12.95
N ARG A 231 -17.01 -1.64 12.68
CA ARG A 231 -17.35 -3.05 12.49
C ARG A 231 -16.71 -3.63 11.23
N ALA A 232 -16.75 -2.92 10.10
CA ALA A 232 -16.16 -3.42 8.86
C ALA A 232 -14.65 -3.60 8.99
N THR A 233 -13.93 -2.63 9.58
CA THR A 233 -12.47 -2.77 9.80
C THR A 233 -12.17 -3.98 10.68
N GLN A 234 -12.93 -4.19 11.76
CA GLN A 234 -12.73 -5.33 12.66
C GLN A 234 -12.97 -6.66 11.95
N ILE A 235 -14.05 -6.76 11.18
CA ILE A 235 -14.40 -7.97 10.41
C ILE A 235 -13.33 -8.25 9.36
N ILE A 236 -12.95 -7.26 8.56
CA ILE A 236 -11.93 -7.42 7.50
C ILE A 236 -10.58 -7.80 8.11
N ALA A 237 -10.15 -7.13 9.19
CA ALA A 237 -8.91 -7.47 9.88
C ALA A 237 -8.94 -8.91 10.41
N ALA A 238 -10.06 -9.35 10.98
CA ALA A 238 -10.24 -10.71 11.49
C ALA A 238 -10.26 -11.75 10.37
N ILE A 239 -10.91 -11.46 9.23
CA ILE A 239 -10.93 -12.35 8.06
C ILE A 239 -9.51 -12.50 7.49
N VAL A 240 -8.82 -11.38 7.22
CA VAL A 240 -7.46 -11.42 6.64
C VAL A 240 -6.47 -12.14 7.56
N ALA A 241 -6.46 -11.79 8.85
CA ALA A 241 -5.60 -12.46 9.82
C ALA A 241 -5.98 -13.92 10.04
N GLY A 242 -7.28 -14.24 10.04
CA GLY A 242 -7.79 -15.60 10.16
C GLY A 242 -7.41 -16.46 8.96
N LEU A 243 -7.55 -15.95 7.73
CA LEU A 243 -7.11 -16.63 6.52
C LEU A 243 -5.60 -16.89 6.55
N MET A 244 -4.81 -15.94 7.06
CA MET A 244 -3.37 -16.10 7.22
C MET A 244 -3.01 -17.18 8.26
N LEU A 245 -3.68 -17.17 9.42
CA LEU A 245 -3.41 -18.08 10.53
C LEU A 245 -3.99 -19.49 10.32
N PHE A 246 -5.08 -19.62 9.59
CA PHE A 246 -5.76 -20.90 9.37
C PHE A 246 -5.61 -21.41 7.94
N ALA A 247 -4.63 -20.88 7.19
CA ALA A 247 -4.35 -21.28 5.82
C ALA A 247 -4.21 -22.80 5.63
N PRO A 248 -3.55 -23.59 6.52
CA PRO A 248 -3.43 -25.04 6.35
C PRO A 248 -4.77 -25.78 6.36
N ILE A 249 -5.83 -25.16 6.88
CA ILE A 249 -7.17 -25.74 6.91
C ILE A 249 -7.90 -25.53 5.57
N LEU A 250 -7.51 -24.50 4.80
CA LEU A 250 -8.14 -24.15 3.52
C LEU A 250 -8.18 -25.29 2.50
N PRO A 251 -7.11 -26.05 2.22
CA PRO A 251 -7.19 -27.13 1.24
C PRO A 251 -8.21 -28.21 1.63
N PHE A 252 -8.37 -28.49 2.94
CA PHE A 252 -9.35 -29.47 3.41
C PHE A 252 -10.80 -28.95 3.35
N LEU A 253 -11.01 -27.64 3.50
CA LEU A 253 -12.34 -27.02 3.40
C LEU A 253 -12.77 -26.79 1.95
N LEU A 254 -11.82 -26.41 1.09
CA LEU A 254 -12.12 -26.04 -0.29
C LEU A 254 -12.13 -27.24 -1.24
N ALA A 255 -11.30 -28.27 -1.00
CA ALA A 255 -11.28 -29.48 -1.84
C ALA A 255 -12.68 -30.10 -2.10
N PRO A 256 -13.54 -30.34 -1.07
CA PRO A 256 -14.86 -30.90 -1.31
C PRO A 256 -15.79 -29.95 -2.06
N LEU A 257 -15.59 -28.63 -1.90
CA LEU A 257 -16.38 -27.62 -2.62
C LEU A 257 -16.01 -27.64 -4.11
N VAL A 258 -14.72 -27.71 -4.41
CA VAL A 258 -14.17 -27.69 -5.77
C VAL A 258 -14.50 -28.97 -6.53
N SER A 259 -14.57 -30.12 -5.86
CA SER A 259 -14.98 -31.38 -6.50
C SER A 259 -16.42 -31.40 -7.04
N ILE A 260 -17.22 -30.39 -6.71
CA ILE A 260 -18.60 -30.22 -7.20
C ILE A 260 -18.64 -29.30 -8.43
N LEU A 261 -17.59 -28.53 -8.69
CA LEU A 261 -17.51 -27.63 -9.84
C LEU A 261 -17.17 -28.40 -11.14
N PRO A 262 -17.54 -27.85 -12.31
CA PRO A 262 -17.22 -28.44 -13.61
C PRO A 262 -15.69 -28.61 -13.83
N ASP A 263 -15.32 -29.51 -14.75
CA ASP A 263 -13.93 -29.88 -15.14
C ASP A 263 -12.96 -28.71 -15.38
N SER A 264 -13.47 -27.49 -15.62
CA SER A 264 -12.67 -26.26 -15.67
C SER A 264 -11.93 -25.91 -14.36
N ALA A 265 -12.18 -26.63 -13.26
CA ALA A 265 -11.54 -26.42 -11.97
C ALA A 265 -10.46 -27.47 -11.62
N ASP A 266 -10.10 -28.36 -12.55
CA ASP A 266 -9.15 -29.45 -12.32
C ASP A 266 -7.77 -28.97 -11.83
N ASP A 267 -7.24 -27.88 -12.41
CA ASP A 267 -5.96 -27.30 -11.99
C ASP A 267 -6.01 -26.79 -10.54
N PHE A 268 -7.12 -26.18 -10.14
CA PHE A 268 -7.31 -25.69 -8.77
C PHE A 268 -7.51 -26.85 -7.79
N ALA A 269 -8.24 -27.90 -8.19
CA ALA A 269 -8.38 -29.12 -7.40
C ALA A 269 -7.02 -29.80 -7.19
N GLN A 270 -6.18 -29.86 -8.22
CA GLN A 270 -4.82 -30.40 -8.14
C GLN A 270 -3.92 -29.56 -7.22
N MET A 271 -4.00 -28.24 -7.32
CA MET A 271 -3.26 -27.32 -6.43
C MET A 271 -3.65 -27.53 -4.95
N LEU A 272 -4.95 -27.68 -4.64
CA LEU A 272 -5.43 -27.93 -3.28
C LEU A 272 -5.03 -29.31 -2.76
N SER A 273 -5.03 -30.35 -3.61
CA SER A 273 -4.62 -31.70 -3.21
C SER A 273 -3.13 -31.76 -2.88
N ILE A 274 -2.28 -31.14 -3.71
CA ILE A 274 -0.84 -31.02 -3.44
C ILE A 274 -0.59 -30.27 -2.14
N TRP A 275 -1.31 -29.17 -1.89
CA TRP A 275 -1.19 -28.45 -0.62
C TRP A 275 -1.57 -29.32 0.58
N ALA A 276 -2.68 -30.05 0.49
CA ALA A 276 -3.10 -30.98 1.55
C ALA A 276 -2.04 -32.07 1.81
N ASP A 277 -1.42 -32.61 0.76
CA ASP A 277 -0.40 -33.65 0.87
C ASP A 277 0.89 -33.11 1.50
N VAL A 278 1.33 -31.91 1.14
CA VAL A 278 2.48 -31.24 1.76
C VAL A 278 2.28 -31.07 3.27
N ILE A 279 1.07 -30.68 3.70
CA ILE A 279 0.76 -30.54 5.14
C ILE A 279 0.82 -31.88 5.86
N ARG A 280 0.41 -32.97 5.21
CA ARG A 280 0.39 -34.32 5.82
C ARG A 280 1.77 -34.94 5.94
N GLN A 281 2.68 -34.63 5.02
CA GLN A 281 4.00 -35.26 4.95
C GLN A 281 5.01 -34.69 5.96
N SER A 282 4.87 -33.41 6.34
CA SER A 282 5.87 -32.68 7.14
C SER A 282 5.25 -31.97 8.35
N PRO A 283 4.76 -32.72 9.37
CA PRO A 283 4.01 -32.14 10.49
C PRO A 283 4.87 -31.34 11.46
N ILE A 284 6.17 -31.63 11.57
CA ILE A 284 7.09 -30.91 12.46
C ILE A 284 7.44 -29.55 11.84
N GLU A 285 7.67 -29.54 10.54
CA GLU A 285 7.96 -28.34 9.75
C GLU A 285 6.77 -27.39 9.66
N LEU A 286 5.55 -27.81 10.04
CA LEU A 286 4.42 -26.88 10.22
C LEU A 286 4.67 -25.85 11.33
N ILE A 287 5.51 -26.16 12.33
CA ILE A 287 5.79 -25.24 13.44
C ILE A 287 6.87 -24.22 13.03
N THR A 288 8.00 -24.71 12.52
CA THR A 288 9.18 -23.89 12.23
C THR A 288 9.28 -23.40 10.78
N GLY A 289 8.61 -24.07 9.85
CA GLY A 289 8.79 -23.91 8.41
C GLY A 289 10.03 -24.64 7.89
N HIS A 290 10.11 -24.75 6.56
CA HIS A 290 11.23 -25.37 5.82
C HIS A 290 12.41 -24.40 5.61
N GLY A 291 12.27 -23.15 6.04
CA GLY A 291 13.24 -22.09 5.76
C GLY A 291 12.82 -21.22 4.58
N LEU A 292 13.33 -19.99 4.57
CA LEU A 292 12.96 -18.98 3.60
C LEU A 292 13.46 -19.32 2.17
N ASP A 293 12.73 -18.86 1.15
CA ASP A 293 12.98 -19.10 -0.29
C ASP A 293 12.93 -20.58 -0.73
N THR A 294 12.30 -21.45 0.05
CA THR A 294 12.21 -22.89 -0.27
C THR A 294 11.14 -23.23 -1.30
N VAL A 295 10.06 -22.46 -1.39
CA VAL A 295 8.96 -22.77 -2.34
C VAL A 295 9.44 -22.61 -3.78
N VAL A 296 9.94 -21.41 -4.12
CA VAL A 296 10.38 -21.07 -5.48
C VAL A 296 11.51 -21.99 -5.93
N ARG A 297 12.50 -22.22 -5.06
CA ARG A 297 13.65 -23.07 -5.38
C ARG A 297 13.29 -24.55 -5.41
N GLY A 298 12.39 -24.98 -4.55
CA GLY A 298 11.89 -26.35 -4.55
C GLY A 298 11.14 -26.68 -5.84
N GLN A 299 10.36 -25.74 -6.38
CA GLN A 299 9.73 -25.89 -7.69
C GLN A 299 10.76 -25.95 -8.83
N MET A 300 11.81 -25.10 -8.77
CA MET A 300 12.89 -25.10 -9.78
C MET A 300 13.72 -26.38 -9.78
N ASN A 301 13.96 -26.97 -8.60
CA ASN A 301 14.78 -28.17 -8.45
C ASN A 301 13.94 -29.46 -8.46
N GLY A 302 12.63 -29.37 -8.65
CA GLY A 302 11.71 -30.51 -8.73
C GLY A 302 11.39 -31.18 -7.39
N THR A 303 11.78 -30.60 -6.26
CA THR A 303 11.42 -31.12 -4.92
C THR A 303 9.99 -30.77 -4.53
N LEU A 304 9.45 -29.69 -5.09
CA LEU A 304 8.03 -29.34 -5.05
C LEU A 304 7.44 -29.49 -6.45
N PRO A 305 6.25 -30.09 -6.61
CA PRO A 305 5.55 -30.12 -7.88
C PRO A 305 5.31 -28.70 -8.42
N GLN A 306 5.43 -28.50 -9.73
CA GLN A 306 5.11 -27.21 -10.38
C GLN A 306 3.68 -26.70 -10.09
N PRO A 307 2.65 -27.55 -9.95
CA PRO A 307 1.31 -27.09 -9.57
C PRO A 307 1.17 -26.74 -8.08
N ALA A 308 2.24 -26.82 -7.28
CA ALA A 308 2.20 -26.40 -5.89
C ALA A 308 1.87 -24.88 -5.79
N PRO A 309 1.10 -24.45 -4.78
CA PRO A 309 0.70 -23.05 -4.67
C PRO A 309 1.89 -22.10 -4.55
N ALA A 310 1.96 -21.07 -5.39
CA ALA A 310 2.88 -19.94 -5.22
C ALA A 310 2.15 -18.75 -4.59
N THR A 311 1.41 -18.97 -3.51
CA THR A 311 0.57 -17.95 -2.84
C THR A 311 1.17 -17.51 -1.52
N LEU A 312 0.89 -16.29 -1.07
CA LEU A 312 1.39 -15.78 0.22
C LEU A 312 1.01 -16.69 1.40
N LEU A 313 -0.20 -17.27 1.35
CA LEU A 313 -0.68 -18.18 2.39
C LEU A 313 0.16 -19.45 2.45
N PHE A 314 0.41 -20.06 1.30
CA PHE A 314 1.23 -21.26 1.20
C PHE A 314 2.68 -20.96 1.54
N GLU A 315 3.29 -19.94 0.91
CA GLU A 315 4.69 -19.58 1.14
C GLU A 315 4.97 -19.27 2.60
N THR A 316 4.11 -18.50 3.27
CA THR A 316 4.39 -18.12 4.65
C THR A 316 4.34 -19.33 5.58
N TRP A 317 3.38 -20.23 5.37
CA TRP A 317 3.30 -21.47 6.15
C TRP A 317 4.42 -22.44 5.84
N TYR A 318 4.70 -22.64 4.55
CA TYR A 318 5.73 -23.58 4.11
C TYR A 318 7.12 -23.12 4.54
N GLU A 319 7.43 -21.83 4.40
CA GLU A 319 8.76 -21.28 4.67
C GLU A 319 9.00 -20.93 6.15
N LEU A 320 7.99 -20.36 6.84
CA LEU A 320 8.16 -19.81 8.19
C LEU A 320 7.30 -20.50 9.28
N GLY A 321 6.45 -21.45 8.90
CA GLY A 321 5.62 -22.23 9.81
C GLY A 321 4.60 -21.40 10.60
N LEU A 322 4.07 -22.01 11.66
CA LEU A 322 3.10 -21.41 12.57
C LEU A 322 3.60 -20.09 13.17
N VAL A 323 4.90 -20.02 13.53
CA VAL A 323 5.48 -18.82 14.14
C VAL A 323 5.43 -17.64 13.16
N GLY A 324 5.87 -17.86 11.92
CA GLY A 324 5.80 -16.85 10.87
C GLY A 324 4.37 -16.47 10.50
N ALA A 325 3.49 -17.47 10.34
CA ALA A 325 2.08 -17.25 10.04
C ALA A 325 1.35 -16.46 11.13
N ALA A 326 1.57 -16.78 12.41
CA ALA A 326 1.00 -16.06 13.53
C ALA A 326 1.51 -14.62 13.63
N ALA A 327 2.82 -14.40 13.45
CA ALA A 327 3.40 -13.07 13.43
C ALA A 327 2.88 -12.24 12.24
N ALA A 328 2.80 -12.81 11.05
CA ALA A 328 2.25 -12.14 9.87
C ALA A 328 0.76 -11.84 10.03
N ALA A 329 -0.04 -12.78 10.57
CA ALA A 329 -1.45 -12.57 10.89
C ALA A 329 -1.64 -11.43 11.90
N ALA A 330 -0.83 -11.40 12.96
CA ALA A 330 -0.85 -10.31 13.94
C ALA A 330 -0.47 -8.96 13.31
N CYS A 331 0.59 -8.92 12.49
CA CYS A 331 0.98 -7.73 11.72
C CYS A 331 -0.18 -7.21 10.86
N LEU A 332 -0.79 -8.08 10.04
CA LEU A 332 -1.91 -7.71 9.18
C LEU A 332 -3.11 -7.22 9.99
N TYR A 333 -3.47 -7.92 11.08
CA TYR A 333 -4.55 -7.50 11.97
C TYR A 333 -4.34 -6.09 12.51
N PHE A 334 -3.18 -5.82 13.10
CA PHE A 334 -2.89 -4.51 13.67
C PHE A 334 -2.73 -3.42 12.61
N ALA A 335 -2.17 -3.75 11.44
CA ALA A 335 -2.04 -2.81 10.33
C ALA A 335 -3.40 -2.39 9.76
N ILE A 336 -4.31 -3.34 9.53
CA ILE A 336 -5.67 -3.04 9.06
C ILE A 336 -6.45 -2.26 10.12
N ARG A 337 -6.33 -2.63 11.41
CA ARG A 337 -6.94 -1.84 12.50
C ARG A 337 -6.34 -0.44 12.65
N ALA A 338 -5.06 -0.25 12.31
CA ALA A 338 -4.45 1.07 12.28
C ALA A 338 -4.98 1.90 11.11
N ALA A 339 -5.12 1.30 9.92
CA ALA A 339 -5.71 1.95 8.76
C ALA A 339 -7.16 2.37 9.02
N GLY A 340 -7.99 1.51 9.61
CA GLY A 340 -9.39 1.86 9.91
C GLY A 340 -9.57 2.92 11.00
N ARG A 341 -8.51 3.29 11.75
CA ARG A 341 -8.53 4.42 12.69
C ARG A 341 -8.20 5.77 12.04
N MET A 342 -7.87 5.78 10.75
CA MET A 342 -7.63 7.03 10.01
C MET A 342 -8.94 7.81 9.79
N THR A 343 -8.82 9.07 9.39
CA THR A 343 -9.95 9.99 9.22
C THR A 343 -10.65 9.85 7.87
N GLY A 344 -11.98 9.76 7.89
CA GLY A 344 -12.82 9.86 6.69
C GLY A 344 -12.49 8.82 5.62
N ALA A 345 -12.28 9.31 4.38
CA ALA A 345 -11.97 8.49 3.22
C ALA A 345 -10.61 7.76 3.30
N LEU A 346 -9.68 8.19 4.17
CA LEU A 346 -8.41 7.49 4.34
C LEU A 346 -8.58 6.13 5.01
N ALA A 347 -9.51 5.99 5.95
CA ALA A 347 -9.78 4.70 6.57
C ALA A 347 -10.26 3.68 5.54
N ALA A 348 -11.25 4.08 4.72
CA ALA A 348 -11.79 3.23 3.67
C ALA A 348 -10.70 2.87 2.64
N GLY A 349 -9.93 3.86 2.18
CA GLY A 349 -8.84 3.62 1.23
C GLY A 349 -7.72 2.75 1.79
N GLY A 350 -7.32 2.94 3.05
CA GLY A 350 -6.27 2.16 3.69
C GLY A 350 -6.65 0.70 3.89
N VAL A 351 -7.87 0.44 4.38
CA VAL A 351 -8.38 -0.94 4.53
C VAL A 351 -8.56 -1.61 3.17
N ALA A 352 -9.05 -0.88 2.16
CA ALA A 352 -9.16 -1.37 0.79
C ALA A 352 -7.78 -1.74 0.20
N ALA A 353 -6.76 -0.90 0.41
CA ALA A 353 -5.40 -1.19 -0.03
C ALA A 353 -4.84 -2.47 0.59
N PHE A 354 -4.99 -2.65 1.91
CA PHE A 354 -4.58 -3.91 2.56
C PHE A 354 -5.36 -5.11 2.03
N THR A 355 -6.67 -4.96 1.81
CA THR A 355 -7.52 -6.04 1.30
C THR A 355 -7.13 -6.43 -0.12
N THR A 356 -6.91 -5.46 -1.02
CA THR A 356 -6.44 -5.72 -2.39
C THR A 356 -5.03 -6.31 -2.40
N ALA A 357 -4.09 -5.76 -1.63
CA ALA A 357 -2.73 -6.30 -1.56
C ALA A 357 -2.74 -7.75 -1.07
N PHE A 358 -3.53 -8.04 -0.04
CA PHE A 358 -3.69 -9.40 0.47
C PHE A 358 -4.32 -10.32 -0.58
N ALA A 359 -5.41 -9.90 -1.23
CA ALA A 359 -6.08 -10.69 -2.26
C ALA A 359 -5.15 -11.00 -3.45
N LEU A 360 -4.41 -10.00 -3.95
CA LEU A 360 -3.39 -10.21 -4.99
C LEU A 360 -2.38 -11.27 -4.54
N SER A 361 -1.84 -11.14 -3.34
CA SER A 361 -0.85 -12.08 -2.81
C SER A 361 -1.44 -13.48 -2.54
N VAL A 362 -2.73 -13.61 -2.24
CA VAL A 362 -3.45 -14.90 -2.13
C VAL A 362 -3.63 -15.56 -3.50
N PHE A 363 -3.81 -14.79 -4.57
CA PHE A 363 -3.88 -15.30 -5.94
C PHE A 363 -2.51 -15.59 -6.57
N GLY A 364 -1.45 -15.59 -5.75
CA GLY A 364 -0.09 -15.89 -6.21
C GLY A 364 0.60 -14.75 -6.94
N PHE A 365 0.05 -13.55 -6.85
CA PHE A 365 0.66 -12.37 -7.45
C PHE A 365 1.85 -11.90 -6.61
N ALA A 366 3.05 -12.16 -7.14
CA ALA A 366 4.33 -11.62 -6.68
C ALA A 366 4.58 -11.70 -5.14
N PRO A 367 4.23 -12.80 -4.46
CA PRO A 367 4.41 -12.90 -3.02
C PRO A 367 5.88 -12.66 -2.66
N LEU A 368 6.11 -11.70 -1.76
CA LEU A 368 7.42 -11.36 -1.20
C LEU A 368 8.52 -11.00 -2.22
N LEU A 369 8.17 -10.73 -3.50
CA LEU A 369 9.14 -10.28 -4.49
C LEU A 369 9.62 -8.85 -4.17
N PRO A 370 10.90 -8.52 -4.44
CA PRO A 370 11.47 -7.23 -4.05
C PRO A 370 10.69 -6.02 -4.59
N TRP A 371 10.27 -6.08 -5.86
CA TRP A 371 9.55 -4.98 -6.49
C TRP A 371 8.15 -4.76 -5.88
N TRP A 372 7.50 -5.83 -5.41
CA TRP A 372 6.18 -5.77 -4.77
C TRP A 372 6.30 -5.17 -3.36
N LEU A 373 7.29 -5.63 -2.58
CA LEU A 373 7.59 -5.07 -1.25
C LEU A 373 7.90 -3.57 -1.32
N MET A 374 8.66 -3.13 -2.33
CA MET A 374 8.95 -1.70 -2.54
C MET A 374 7.70 -0.91 -2.92
N THR A 375 6.82 -1.49 -3.73
CA THR A 375 5.52 -0.87 -4.06
C THR A 375 4.65 -0.72 -2.82
N LEU A 376 4.53 -1.75 -1.98
CA LEU A 376 3.78 -1.68 -0.72
C LEU A 376 4.37 -0.63 0.23
N THR A 377 5.70 -0.52 0.28
CA THR A 377 6.41 0.53 1.01
C THR A 377 6.01 1.91 0.50
N ALA A 378 6.03 2.12 -0.83
CA ALA A 378 5.60 3.39 -1.43
C ALA A 378 4.13 3.72 -1.10
N VAL A 379 3.22 2.75 -1.24
CA VAL A 379 1.80 2.92 -0.89
C VAL A 379 1.61 3.31 0.57
N MET A 380 2.34 2.67 1.49
CA MET A 380 2.32 3.02 2.92
C MET A 380 2.79 4.46 3.15
N LEU A 381 3.87 4.89 2.49
CA LEU A 381 4.38 6.26 2.57
C LEU A 381 3.39 7.27 2.01
N LEU A 382 2.68 6.94 0.92
CA LEU A 382 1.64 7.79 0.35
C LEU A 382 0.48 7.97 1.32
N PHE A 383 -0.03 6.90 1.95
CA PHE A 383 -1.05 7.02 2.99
C PHE A 383 -0.57 7.85 4.18
N GLY A 384 0.67 7.64 4.64
CA GLY A 384 1.27 8.45 5.70
C GLY A 384 1.36 9.94 5.33
N ALA A 385 1.75 10.24 4.10
CA ALA A 385 1.84 11.61 3.59
C ALA A 385 0.46 12.27 3.47
N ILE A 386 -0.55 11.54 2.99
CA ILE A 386 -1.91 12.03 2.87
C ILE A 386 -2.51 12.31 4.26
N ALA A 387 -2.30 11.41 5.23
CA ALA A 387 -2.78 11.59 6.61
C ALA A 387 -2.25 12.88 7.23
N ARG A 388 -0.97 13.20 6.98
CA ARG A 388 -0.32 14.44 7.43
C ARG A 388 -0.74 15.69 6.63
N GLY A 389 -1.45 15.53 5.51
CA GLY A 389 -1.99 16.63 4.70
C GLY A 389 -3.47 16.95 4.96
N GLN A 390 -4.12 16.23 5.87
CA GLN A 390 -5.55 16.39 6.18
C GLN A 390 -5.86 17.44 7.26
N TYR A 391 -4.90 18.30 7.65
CA TYR A 391 -5.20 19.39 8.58
C TYR A 391 -6.33 20.28 8.06
N ARG A 392 -7.54 20.04 8.56
CA ARG A 392 -8.66 20.98 8.53
C ARG A 392 -8.25 22.11 9.47
N THR A 393 -7.85 23.23 8.91
CA THR A 393 -8.21 24.49 9.54
C THR A 393 -9.72 24.66 9.38
N ASP A 394 -10.50 23.92 10.18
CA ASP A 394 -11.79 24.45 10.60
C ASP A 394 -11.40 25.69 11.40
N ARG A 395 -11.40 26.85 10.72
CA ARG A 395 -11.41 28.10 11.46
C ARG A 395 -12.62 27.98 12.39
N PRO A 396 -12.47 28.13 13.71
CA PRO A 396 -13.62 28.35 14.56
C PRO A 396 -14.43 29.44 13.85
N ALA A 397 -15.68 29.15 13.49
CA ALA A 397 -16.56 30.18 13.00
C ALA A 397 -16.58 31.22 14.10
N VAL A 398 -15.85 32.31 13.91
CA VAL A 398 -15.94 33.48 14.78
C VAL A 398 -17.43 33.79 14.77
N PRO A 399 -18.13 33.74 15.92
CA PRO A 399 -19.52 34.15 15.96
C PRO A 399 -19.54 35.57 15.40
N LEU A 400 -20.13 35.75 14.22
CA LEU A 400 -20.36 37.08 13.70
C LEU A 400 -21.16 37.81 14.78
N PRO A 401 -20.74 38.99 15.26
CA PRO A 401 -21.55 39.76 16.19
C PRO A 401 -22.88 39.99 15.49
N THR A 402 -23.94 39.37 15.99
CA THR A 402 -25.30 39.69 15.59
C THR A 402 -25.51 41.15 15.90
N ARG A 403 -25.45 41.99 14.87
CA ARG A 403 -25.76 43.42 14.97
C ARG A 403 -27.22 43.50 15.40
N PRO A 404 -27.56 44.11 16.54
CA PRO A 404 -28.96 44.30 16.90
C PRO A 404 -29.60 45.18 15.83
N VAL A 405 -30.74 44.72 15.32
CA VAL A 405 -31.56 45.43 14.33
C VAL A 405 -32.19 46.62 15.03
N ASN A 406 -31.48 47.75 15.08
CA ASN A 406 -32.07 49.04 15.42
C ASN A 406 -32.64 49.66 14.14
N HIS A 407 -33.94 49.49 13.94
CA HIS A 407 -34.73 50.26 12.98
C HIS A 407 -34.91 51.70 13.48
N THR A 408 -33.89 52.54 13.31
CA THR A 408 -34.06 54.00 13.36
C THR A 408 -33.19 54.63 12.29
N ARG A 409 -33.83 54.94 11.16
CA ARG A 409 -33.28 55.69 10.02
C ARG A 409 -32.92 57.11 10.49
N PRO A 410 -31.70 57.63 10.27
CA PRO A 410 -31.41 59.03 10.54
C PRO A 410 -32.15 59.91 9.54
N LYS A 411 -32.95 60.87 10.03
CA LYS A 411 -33.51 61.95 9.19
C LYS A 411 -32.37 62.84 8.72
N ALA A 412 -32.30 63.08 7.41
CA ALA A 412 -31.41 64.08 6.83
C ALA A 412 -31.80 65.47 7.36
N GLY A 413 -30.84 66.19 7.94
CA GLY A 413 -31.00 67.59 8.34
C GLY A 413 -31.07 68.50 7.10
N PRO A 414 -31.87 69.58 7.14
CA PRO A 414 -32.01 70.51 6.02
C PRO A 414 -30.73 71.30 5.73
N PRO A 415 -30.51 71.73 4.47
CA PRO A 415 -29.31 72.46 4.07
C PRO A 415 -29.28 73.89 4.62
N ALA A 416 -28.08 74.39 4.88
CA ALA A 416 -27.84 75.76 5.32
C ALA A 416 -28.18 76.77 4.19
N ALA A 417 -28.91 77.82 4.56
CA ALA A 417 -29.16 79.01 3.72
C ALA A 417 -28.17 80.14 4.12
N PRO A 418 -27.94 81.14 3.25
CA PRO A 418 -26.65 81.81 3.02
C PRO A 418 -26.12 82.67 4.17
#